data_AF-A0A1F6CCV7-F1
#
_entry.id   AF-A0A1F6CCV7-F1
#
_cell.length_a   1.000
_cell.length_b   1.000
_cell.length_c   1.000
_cell.angle_alpha   90.00
_cell.angle_beta   90.00
_cell.angle_gamma   90.00
#
_symmetry.space_group_name_H-M   'P 1'
#
loop_
_entity.id
_entity.type
_entity.pdbx_description
1 polymer ?
#
loop_
_entity_poly.entity_id
_entity_poly.type
_entity_poly.pdbx_seq_one_letter_code
_entity_poly.pdbx_strand_id
1 'polypeptide(L)'
;MLRRLYILALDIGGVANAWAEGLRPDAPGLFPKPVRLVSQVEFWRMVYAQFSSRQALIHDDRDLSVIYDVVSLPSPSWKVSRPVADAAVAHYQGILERLATGPIDSLFLTGDARHVWEAWGRSLDPAVYRRASASVRAQRCLSDEFRAGLERANRYRDRMRRILRRGGVPEDLWALTLVESAFEVRARSPAGAVGIWQIVDWQRQRHMPRRRREDPRHDPLASTEAAAKILRHNYGLLKEWPLAVMAYHHGLSGTLRARSQVGSNDIAHIVENYDGPLFKFASRNYYTEFLAALEVAEGEGMNRPPAATPPPSASGRAFVGSVTSHKYHRPSCRWVRDIQRVKRLWFASAEEAAHRGYVPCGLCRPGRKVEREGPVSVAGE
;
A
#
# COMPACT_ATOMS: atom_id res chain seq x y z
N MET A 1 26.17 15.24 23.10
CA MET A 1 26.13 16.63 22.58
C MET A 1 24.74 16.93 22.05
N LEU A 2 23.94 17.65 22.84
CA LEU A 2 22.64 18.20 22.44
C LEU A 2 22.87 19.35 21.43
N ARG A 3 22.19 19.35 20.28
CA ARG A 3 22.04 20.56 19.47
C ARG A 3 20.56 20.88 19.26
N ARG A 4 20.22 22.07 19.78
CA ARG A 4 18.95 22.79 19.74
C ARG A 4 18.47 23.01 18.30
N LEU A 5 17.18 22.76 18.05
CA LEU A 5 16.46 23.26 16.89
C LEU A 5 15.77 24.57 17.29
N TYR A 6 16.17 25.67 16.67
CA TYR A 6 15.45 26.95 16.74
C TYR A 6 14.12 26.81 16.01
N ILE A 7 13.02 27.11 16.71
CA ILE A 7 11.68 27.25 16.15
C ILE A 7 11.40 28.76 16.14
N LEU A 8 11.28 29.35 14.94
CA LEU A 8 10.63 30.65 14.80
C LEU A 8 9.15 30.47 15.14
N ALA A 9 8.70 31.11 16.22
CA ALA A 9 7.29 31.33 16.48
C ALA A 9 6.82 32.46 15.56
N LEU A 10 6.03 32.13 14.54
CA LEU A 10 5.25 33.11 13.80
C LEU A 10 3.83 33.13 14.34
N ASP A 11 3.39 34.35 14.62
CA ASP A 11 2.17 34.76 15.27
C ASP A 11 0.91 34.25 14.53
N ILE A 12 -0.01 33.62 15.25
CA ILE A 12 -1.13 32.83 14.71
C ILE A 12 -2.38 33.71 14.43
N GLY A 13 -2.30 35.02 14.66
CA GLY A 13 -3.46 35.92 14.61
C GLY A 13 -4.01 36.26 13.21
N GLY A 14 -3.17 36.26 12.17
CA GLY A 14 -3.54 36.80 10.84
C GLY A 14 -4.00 35.79 9.79
N VAL A 15 -3.96 34.49 10.10
CA VAL A 15 -4.02 33.42 9.09
C VAL A 15 -5.43 32.81 8.98
N ALA A 16 -6.45 33.35 9.65
CA ALA A 16 -7.78 32.73 9.68
C ALA A 16 -8.59 32.89 8.37
N ASN A 17 -8.40 33.98 7.61
CA ASN A 17 -9.32 34.32 6.52
C ASN A 17 -8.90 33.88 5.10
N ALA A 18 -7.65 33.48 4.87
CA ALA A 18 -7.19 33.06 3.54
C ALA A 18 -7.35 31.55 3.24
N TRP A 19 -7.93 30.76 4.16
CA TRP A 19 -7.92 29.28 4.10
C TRP A 19 -9.30 28.65 3.85
N ALA A 20 -10.35 29.48 3.78
CA ALA A 20 -11.73 29.01 3.65
C ALA A 20 -12.13 28.59 2.22
N GLU A 21 -11.40 29.01 1.17
CA GLU A 21 -11.85 28.81 -0.21
C GLU A 21 -11.28 27.57 -0.93
N GLY A 22 -10.26 26.88 -0.37
CA GLY A 22 -9.50 25.86 -1.11
C GLY A 22 -9.52 24.43 -0.57
N LEU A 23 -10.03 24.19 0.65
CA LEU A 23 -10.11 22.85 1.23
C LEU A 23 -11.55 22.35 1.10
N ARG A 24 -11.84 21.64 0.00
CA ARG A 24 -13.02 20.78 -0.10
C ARG A 24 -12.62 19.38 0.40
N PRO A 25 -12.85 19.04 1.68
CA PRO A 25 -12.49 17.72 2.23
C PRO A 25 -13.24 16.55 1.58
N ASP A 26 -14.20 16.85 0.71
CA ASP A 26 -15.06 15.97 -0.07
C ASP A 26 -14.78 16.00 -1.59
N ALA A 27 -13.73 16.69 -2.04
CA ALA A 27 -13.39 16.70 -3.46
C ALA A 27 -13.01 15.28 -3.96
N PRO A 28 -13.48 14.84 -5.13
CA PRO A 28 -13.00 13.60 -5.73
C PRO A 28 -11.51 13.71 -6.06
N GLY A 29 -10.76 12.61 -5.87
CA GLY A 29 -9.34 12.55 -6.26
C GLY A 29 -8.34 13.12 -5.24
N LEU A 30 -8.72 13.32 -3.98
CA LEU A 30 -7.81 13.79 -2.92
C LEU A 30 -6.64 12.83 -2.64
N PHE A 31 -6.83 11.55 -2.93
CA PHE A 31 -5.82 10.50 -2.78
C PHE A 31 -5.63 9.78 -4.12
N PRO A 32 -4.93 10.39 -5.09
CA PRO A 32 -4.69 9.75 -6.37
C PRO A 32 -3.86 8.48 -6.16
N LYS A 33 -4.13 7.43 -6.94
CA LYS A 33 -3.29 6.23 -7.02
C LYS A 33 -2.43 6.31 -8.28
N PRO A 34 -1.17 6.81 -8.21
CA PRO A 34 -0.32 6.92 -9.39
C PRO A 34 -0.06 5.53 -9.97
N VAL A 35 -0.10 5.40 -11.30
CA VAL A 35 0.18 4.12 -12.00
C VAL A 35 1.49 3.49 -11.53
N ARG A 36 2.51 4.32 -11.30
CA ARG A 36 3.83 3.89 -10.81
C ARG A 36 3.81 3.27 -9.40
N LEU A 37 2.78 3.54 -8.60
CA LEU A 37 2.61 2.99 -7.25
C LEU A 37 1.57 1.88 -7.16
N VAL A 38 0.89 1.51 -8.27
CA VAL A 38 -0.16 0.48 -8.26
C VAL A 38 0.34 -0.85 -7.71
N SER A 39 1.53 -1.30 -8.11
CA SER A 39 2.12 -2.56 -7.59
C SER A 39 2.27 -2.54 -6.06
N GLN A 40 2.65 -1.39 -5.49
CA GLN A 40 2.83 -1.24 -4.05
C GLN A 40 1.48 -1.27 -3.32
N VAL A 41 0.46 -0.58 -3.86
CA VAL A 41 -0.90 -0.64 -3.30
C VAL A 41 -1.44 -2.07 -3.33
N GLU A 42 -1.28 -2.78 -4.44
CA GLU A 42 -1.73 -4.16 -4.57
C GLU A 42 -0.96 -5.13 -3.65
N PHE A 43 0.33 -4.91 -3.45
CA PHE A 43 1.10 -5.63 -2.44
C PHE A 43 0.52 -5.48 -1.04
N TRP A 44 0.23 -4.23 -0.61
CA TRP A 44 -0.36 -3.99 0.70
C TRP A 44 -1.80 -4.49 0.82
N ARG A 45 -2.56 -4.52 -0.29
CA ARG A 45 -3.87 -5.20 -0.32
C ARG A 45 -3.74 -6.69 -0.06
N MET A 46 -2.73 -7.36 -0.62
CA MET A 46 -2.46 -8.78 -0.31
C MET A 46 -2.18 -8.97 1.18
N VAL A 47 -1.37 -8.08 1.77
CA VAL A 47 -1.04 -8.08 3.20
C VAL A 47 -2.29 -7.87 4.07
N TYR A 48 -3.15 -6.91 3.73
CA TYR A 48 -4.30 -6.53 4.57
C TYR A 48 -5.59 -7.33 4.31
N ALA A 49 -5.73 -8.01 3.18
CA ALA A 49 -6.99 -8.65 2.82
C ALA A 49 -6.87 -10.12 2.39
N GLN A 50 -5.72 -10.56 1.90
CA GLN A 50 -5.60 -11.89 1.27
C GLN A 50 -4.94 -12.93 2.17
N PHE A 51 -3.83 -12.60 2.81
CA PHE A 51 -3.02 -13.56 3.57
C PHE A 51 -3.05 -13.25 5.07
N SER A 52 -3.11 -14.29 5.90
CA SER A 52 -3.25 -14.13 7.36
C SER A 52 -1.90 -13.91 8.07
N SER A 53 -1.96 -13.58 9.34
CA SER A 53 -0.84 -13.47 10.29
C SER A 53 0.06 -14.69 10.35
N ARG A 54 -0.43 -15.85 9.88
CA ARG A 54 0.30 -17.11 9.72
C ARG A 54 0.97 -17.27 8.35
N GLN A 55 1.09 -16.20 7.58
CA GLN A 55 1.76 -16.20 6.28
C GLN A 55 2.68 -14.99 6.16
N ALA A 56 3.76 -15.14 5.39
CA ALA A 56 4.61 -14.02 4.99
C ALA A 56 4.84 -14.03 3.47
N LEU A 57 4.87 -12.84 2.88
CA LEU A 57 5.33 -12.63 1.52
C LEU A 57 6.86 -12.54 1.54
N ILE A 58 7.54 -13.31 0.72
CA ILE A 58 8.96 -13.12 0.42
C ILE A 58 9.03 -12.32 -0.88
N HIS A 59 9.65 -11.14 -0.86
CA HIS A 59 9.54 -10.16 -1.94
C HIS A 59 10.79 -9.29 -2.05
N ASP A 60 10.88 -8.50 -3.13
CA ASP A 60 11.88 -7.45 -3.28
C ASP A 60 11.42 -6.14 -2.59
N ASP A 61 12.29 -5.48 -1.83
CA ASP A 61 11.95 -4.27 -1.05
C ASP A 61 11.95 -2.95 -1.85
N ARG A 62 12.36 -3.00 -3.13
CA ARG A 62 12.34 -1.88 -4.08
C ARG A 62 11.25 -2.05 -5.14
N ASP A 63 11.07 -3.26 -5.67
CA ASP A 63 10.00 -3.59 -6.62
C ASP A 63 8.97 -4.55 -6.01
N LEU A 64 7.91 -3.99 -5.43
CA LEU A 64 6.83 -4.77 -4.81
C LEU A 64 5.98 -5.59 -5.80
N SER A 65 6.22 -5.46 -7.11
CA SER A 65 5.63 -6.40 -8.08
C SER A 65 6.36 -7.76 -8.11
N VAL A 66 7.54 -7.85 -7.51
CA VAL A 66 8.36 -9.05 -7.39
C VAL A 66 8.10 -9.72 -6.03
N ILE A 67 7.18 -10.68 -6.04
CA ILE A 67 6.95 -11.62 -4.94
C ILE A 67 7.56 -12.96 -5.36
N TYR A 68 8.46 -13.48 -4.52
CA TYR A 68 9.14 -14.76 -4.69
C TYR A 68 8.35 -15.92 -4.10
N ASP A 69 7.68 -15.70 -2.96
CA ASP A 69 6.95 -16.77 -2.26
C ASP A 69 5.89 -16.25 -1.30
N VAL A 70 5.00 -17.15 -0.89
CA VAL A 70 4.10 -17.02 0.25
C VAL A 70 4.39 -18.15 1.21
N VAL A 71 5.14 -17.88 2.27
CA VAL A 71 5.56 -18.90 3.23
C VAL A 71 4.58 -19.04 4.38
N SER A 72 4.30 -20.28 4.77
CA SER A 72 3.51 -20.59 5.97
C SER A 72 4.34 -20.37 7.23
N LEU A 73 3.77 -19.68 8.21
CA LEU A 73 4.38 -19.38 9.49
C LEU A 73 3.75 -20.24 10.60
N PRO A 74 4.56 -20.73 11.55
CA PRO A 74 4.06 -21.57 12.64
C PRO A 74 3.14 -20.81 13.61
N SER A 75 3.29 -19.49 13.70
CA SER A 75 2.58 -18.64 14.65
C SER A 75 2.34 -17.21 14.12
N PRO A 76 1.26 -16.52 14.55
CA PRO A 76 1.13 -15.06 14.37
C PRO A 76 2.26 -14.26 15.03
N SER A 77 2.92 -14.82 16.06
CA SER A 77 4.00 -14.14 16.77
C SER A 77 5.24 -14.04 15.90
N TRP A 78 5.63 -12.81 15.54
CA TRP A 78 6.82 -12.57 14.74
C TRP A 78 8.10 -13.10 15.42
N LYS A 79 8.17 -13.06 16.75
CA LYS A 79 9.32 -13.62 17.49
C LYS A 79 9.51 -15.12 17.22
N VAL A 80 8.41 -15.86 17.08
CA VAL A 80 8.42 -17.32 16.83
C VAL A 80 8.65 -17.61 15.36
N SER A 81 8.04 -16.81 14.48
CA SER A 81 8.02 -17.07 13.03
C SER A 81 9.20 -16.47 12.27
N ARG A 82 9.94 -15.55 12.89
CA ARG A 82 11.10 -14.89 12.28
C ARG A 82 12.15 -15.87 11.72
N PRO A 83 12.56 -16.94 12.42
CA PRO A 83 13.54 -17.89 11.86
C PRO A 83 13.09 -18.56 10.56
N VAL A 84 11.79 -18.88 10.43
CA VAL A 84 11.22 -19.47 9.21
C VAL A 84 11.24 -18.46 8.06
N ALA A 85 10.86 -17.23 8.35
CA ALA A 85 10.90 -16.15 7.37
C ALA A 85 12.34 -15.80 6.94
N ASP A 86 13.28 -15.73 7.88
CA ASP A 86 14.70 -15.45 7.62
C ASP A 86 15.33 -16.58 6.78
N ALA A 87 14.97 -17.85 7.03
CA ALA A 87 15.41 -18.98 6.21
C ALA A 87 14.88 -18.90 4.77
N ALA A 88 13.62 -18.50 4.59
CA ALA A 88 13.05 -18.27 3.27
C ALA A 88 13.72 -17.11 2.54
N VAL A 89 14.00 -16.00 3.24
CA VAL A 89 14.78 -14.88 2.69
C VAL A 89 16.15 -15.37 2.21
N ALA A 90 16.90 -16.09 3.04
CA ALA A 90 18.21 -16.62 2.69
C ALA A 90 18.17 -17.57 1.49
N HIS A 91 17.12 -18.41 1.38
CA HIS A 91 16.90 -19.29 0.23
C HIS A 91 16.80 -18.50 -1.08
N TYR A 92 15.95 -17.48 -1.13
CA TYR A 92 15.77 -16.66 -2.33
C TYR A 92 16.96 -15.75 -2.61
N GLN A 93 17.66 -15.26 -1.58
CA GLN A 93 18.95 -14.55 -1.76
C GLN A 93 19.97 -15.45 -2.45
N GLY A 94 20.12 -16.70 -1.99
CA GLY A 94 21.06 -17.64 -2.61
C GLY A 94 20.71 -17.98 -4.05
N ILE A 95 19.42 -18.05 -4.42
CA ILE A 95 19.00 -18.21 -5.82
C ILE A 95 19.44 -17.00 -6.66
N LEU A 96 19.18 -15.80 -6.16
CA LEU A 96 19.54 -14.55 -6.86
C LEU A 96 21.06 -14.43 -7.03
N GLU A 97 21.84 -14.74 -6.00
CA GLU A 97 23.32 -14.73 -6.06
C GLU A 97 23.88 -15.70 -7.11
N ARG A 98 23.30 -16.90 -7.23
CA ARG A 98 23.67 -17.86 -8.28
C ARG A 98 23.35 -17.33 -9.67
N LEU A 99 22.15 -16.76 -9.86
CA LEU A 99 21.77 -16.12 -11.13
C LEU A 99 22.66 -14.90 -11.46
N ALA A 100 23.25 -14.27 -10.46
CA ALA A 100 24.08 -13.08 -10.62
C ALA A 100 25.55 -13.38 -10.95
N THR A 101 26.00 -14.63 -10.80
CA THR A 101 27.41 -15.05 -10.94
C THR A 101 27.62 -16.13 -12.00
N GLY A 102 26.62 -16.95 -12.29
CA GLY A 102 26.70 -18.00 -13.32
C GLY A 102 26.06 -17.64 -14.66
N PRO A 103 26.37 -18.38 -15.74
CA PRO A 103 25.60 -18.29 -16.97
C PRO A 103 24.14 -18.71 -16.71
N ILE A 104 23.19 -17.89 -17.18
CA ILE A 104 21.77 -18.21 -17.09
C ILE A 104 21.39 -19.09 -18.28
N ASP A 105 21.45 -20.40 -18.11
CA ASP A 105 20.89 -21.33 -19.08
C ASP A 105 19.40 -21.56 -18.81
N SER A 106 18.57 -20.79 -19.52
CA SER A 106 17.11 -20.81 -19.38
C SER A 106 16.47 -22.18 -19.60
N LEU A 107 17.13 -23.10 -20.31
CA LEU A 107 16.63 -24.45 -20.56
C LEU A 107 16.73 -25.36 -19.34
N PHE A 108 17.67 -25.08 -18.43
CA PHE A 108 17.91 -25.89 -17.23
C PHE A 108 17.37 -25.26 -15.94
N LEU A 109 16.86 -24.02 -16.00
CA LEU A 109 16.17 -23.42 -14.86
C LEU A 109 14.89 -24.19 -14.52
N THR A 110 14.83 -24.70 -13.29
CA THR A 110 13.68 -25.42 -12.73
C THR A 110 13.32 -24.88 -11.35
N GLY A 111 12.14 -25.26 -10.85
CA GLY A 111 11.66 -24.89 -9.51
C GLY A 111 11.75 -23.38 -9.22
N ASP A 112 12.23 -23.05 -8.04
CA ASP A 112 12.31 -21.67 -7.56
C ASP A 112 13.29 -20.81 -8.36
N ALA A 113 14.36 -21.41 -8.91
CA ALA A 113 15.32 -20.67 -9.74
C ALA A 113 14.65 -20.16 -11.03
N ARG A 114 13.82 -20.99 -11.66
CA ARG A 114 12.98 -20.57 -12.78
C ARG A 114 11.96 -19.52 -12.37
N HIS A 115 11.31 -19.72 -11.22
CA HIS A 115 10.32 -18.79 -10.70
C HIS A 115 10.89 -17.39 -10.48
N VAL A 116 12.07 -17.29 -9.86
CA VAL A 116 12.80 -16.04 -9.64
C VAL A 116 13.18 -15.38 -10.96
N TRP A 117 13.71 -16.14 -11.91
CA TRP A 117 14.06 -15.64 -13.25
C TRP A 117 12.83 -15.08 -13.99
N GLU A 118 11.69 -15.78 -13.94
CA GLU A 118 10.43 -15.31 -14.51
C GLU A 118 9.89 -14.06 -13.79
N ALA A 119 10.05 -13.98 -12.46
CA ALA A 119 9.63 -12.83 -11.67
C ALA A 119 10.38 -11.53 -12.07
N TRP A 120 11.63 -11.66 -12.50
CA TRP A 120 12.46 -10.57 -13.03
C TRP A 120 12.34 -10.41 -14.56
N GLY A 121 11.22 -10.84 -15.14
CA GLY A 121 10.94 -10.65 -16.56
C GLY A 121 11.88 -11.42 -17.49
N ARG A 122 12.45 -12.54 -17.02
CA ARG A 122 13.40 -13.37 -17.76
C ARG A 122 14.68 -12.63 -18.13
N SER A 123 15.07 -11.64 -17.33
CA SER A 123 16.30 -10.87 -17.57
C SER A 123 17.53 -11.78 -17.65
N LEU A 124 18.41 -11.49 -18.60
CA LEU A 124 19.73 -12.13 -18.69
C LEU A 124 20.83 -11.25 -18.08
N ASP A 125 20.50 -10.07 -17.55
CA ASP A 125 21.46 -9.15 -16.93
C ASP A 125 21.77 -9.55 -15.47
N PRO A 126 23.01 -9.99 -15.17
CA PRO A 126 23.41 -10.37 -13.81
C PRO A 126 23.33 -9.22 -12.79
N ALA A 127 23.37 -7.95 -13.23
CA ALA A 127 23.27 -6.81 -12.34
C ALA A 127 21.88 -6.68 -11.70
N VAL A 128 20.81 -7.14 -12.39
CA VAL A 128 19.47 -7.22 -11.84
C VAL A 128 19.46 -8.11 -10.59
N TYR A 129 20.04 -9.31 -10.71
CA TYR A 129 20.05 -10.29 -9.63
C TYR A 129 20.99 -9.91 -8.48
N ARG A 130 22.15 -9.29 -8.77
CA ARG A 130 23.06 -8.74 -7.72
C ARG A 130 22.36 -7.70 -6.85
N ARG A 131 21.56 -6.81 -7.44
CA ARG A 131 20.79 -5.82 -6.69
C ARG A 131 19.67 -6.50 -5.90
N ALA A 132 18.92 -7.40 -6.56
CA ALA A 132 17.78 -8.07 -5.96
C ALA A 132 18.16 -8.93 -4.75
N SER A 133 19.33 -9.60 -4.76
CA SER A 133 19.77 -10.41 -3.61
C SER A 133 19.96 -9.56 -2.34
N ALA A 134 20.36 -8.30 -2.47
CA ALA A 134 20.48 -7.36 -1.36
C ALA A 134 19.13 -6.78 -0.88
N SER A 135 18.05 -6.98 -1.64
CA SER A 135 16.73 -6.39 -1.43
C SER A 135 15.65 -7.39 -1.01
N VAL A 136 15.97 -8.67 -0.84
CA VAL A 136 14.99 -9.68 -0.40
C VAL A 136 14.51 -9.39 1.02
N ARG A 137 13.19 -9.38 1.21
CA ARG A 137 12.53 -9.09 2.47
C ARG A 137 11.36 -10.04 2.72
N ALA A 138 11.13 -10.35 4.00
CA ALA A 138 9.90 -10.99 4.46
C ALA A 138 8.93 -9.95 5.02
N GLN A 139 7.68 -9.99 4.56
CA GLN A 139 6.57 -9.20 5.10
C GLN A 139 5.50 -10.12 5.67
N ARG A 140 5.32 -10.09 7.00
CA ARG A 140 4.21 -10.80 7.66
C ARG A 140 2.88 -10.20 7.20
N CYS A 141 1.93 -11.07 6.86
CA CYS A 141 0.61 -10.64 6.42
C CYS A 141 -0.30 -10.37 7.63
N LEU A 142 -1.39 -9.66 7.42
CA LEU A 142 -2.16 -9.03 8.50
C LEU A 142 -3.69 -9.09 8.29
N SER A 143 -4.19 -9.95 7.40
CA SER A 143 -5.61 -9.88 7.01
C SER A 143 -6.60 -10.16 8.15
N ASP A 144 -6.25 -11.03 9.08
CA ASP A 144 -7.02 -11.32 10.29
C ASP A 144 -6.97 -10.17 11.30
N GLU A 145 -5.79 -9.57 11.55
CA GLU A 145 -5.70 -8.39 12.41
C GLU A 145 -6.37 -7.17 11.80
N PHE A 146 -6.27 -6.99 10.49
CA PHE A 146 -6.93 -5.90 9.76
C PHE A 146 -8.44 -6.03 9.86
N ARG A 147 -9.00 -7.23 9.63
CA ARG A 147 -10.44 -7.51 9.79
C ARG A 147 -10.90 -7.19 11.21
N ALA A 148 -10.19 -7.69 12.22
CA ALA A 148 -10.53 -7.41 13.62
C ALA A 148 -10.42 -5.91 13.94
N GLY A 149 -9.41 -5.22 13.40
CA GLY A 149 -9.22 -3.78 13.54
C GLY A 149 -10.34 -2.97 12.93
N LEU A 150 -10.78 -3.36 11.74
CA LEU A 150 -11.90 -2.74 11.06
C LEU A 150 -13.21 -2.91 11.82
N GLU A 151 -13.50 -4.10 12.35
CA GLU A 151 -14.66 -4.33 13.22
C GLU A 151 -14.64 -3.39 14.43
N ARG A 152 -13.48 -3.18 15.05
CA ARG A 152 -13.31 -2.20 16.13
C ARG A 152 -13.57 -0.78 15.65
N ALA A 153 -13.03 -0.41 14.49
CA ALA A 153 -13.10 0.93 13.90
C ALA A 153 -14.52 1.34 13.52
N ASN A 154 -15.36 0.39 13.07
CA ASN A 154 -16.74 0.66 12.66
C ASN A 154 -17.59 1.32 13.76
N ARG A 155 -17.27 1.10 15.03
CA ARG A 155 -17.95 1.75 16.19
C ARG A 155 -17.66 3.25 16.30
N TYR A 156 -16.61 3.75 15.65
CA TYR A 156 -16.13 5.13 15.75
C TYR A 156 -16.09 5.85 14.40
N ARG A 157 -16.09 5.11 13.28
CA ARG A 157 -15.89 5.60 11.91
C ARG A 157 -16.65 6.89 11.64
N ASP A 158 -17.97 6.91 11.81
CA ASP A 158 -18.79 8.10 11.49
C ASP A 158 -18.46 9.31 12.36
N ARG A 159 -18.14 9.08 13.64
CA ARG A 159 -17.73 10.16 14.56
C ARG A 159 -16.35 10.70 14.18
N MET A 160 -15.43 9.82 13.80
CA MET A 160 -14.09 10.20 13.34
C MET A 160 -14.17 10.99 12.03
N ARG A 161 -14.93 10.52 11.04
CA ARG A 161 -15.20 11.23 9.79
C ARG A 161 -15.74 12.64 10.05
N ARG A 162 -16.72 12.79 10.95
CA ARG A 162 -17.22 14.12 11.36
C ARG A 162 -16.17 14.98 12.05
N ILE A 163 -15.26 14.41 12.85
CA ILE A 163 -14.14 15.15 13.45
C ILE A 163 -13.16 15.61 12.37
N LEU A 164 -12.78 14.74 11.46
CA LEU A 164 -11.87 15.04 10.36
C LEU A 164 -12.43 16.15 9.46
N ARG A 165 -13.69 16.04 9.04
CA ARG A 165 -14.39 17.09 8.28
C ARG A 165 -14.40 18.43 9.01
N ARG A 166 -14.78 18.46 10.29
CA ARG A 166 -14.75 19.68 11.12
C ARG A 166 -13.33 20.22 11.30
N GLY A 167 -12.33 19.35 11.27
CA GLY A 167 -10.92 19.70 11.29
C GLY A 167 -10.41 20.31 9.99
N GLY A 168 -11.21 20.29 8.92
CA GLY A 168 -10.82 20.76 7.58
C GLY A 168 -9.89 19.79 6.86
N VAL A 169 -9.97 18.49 7.17
CA VAL A 169 -9.17 17.43 6.52
C VAL A 169 -10.10 16.34 5.95
N PRO A 170 -9.67 15.59 4.92
CA PRO A 170 -10.47 14.54 4.29
C PRO A 170 -10.94 13.49 5.29
N GLU A 171 -12.19 13.07 5.12
CA GLU A 171 -12.83 12.09 6.02
C GLU A 171 -12.15 10.72 5.95
N ASP A 172 -11.65 10.34 4.77
CA ASP A 172 -11.01 9.04 4.50
C ASP A 172 -9.68 8.84 5.24
N LEU A 173 -9.09 9.90 5.81
CA LEU A 173 -7.90 9.80 6.65
C LEU A 173 -8.14 8.94 7.90
N TRP A 174 -9.39 8.65 8.26
CA TRP A 174 -9.72 7.69 9.31
C TRP A 174 -9.03 6.33 9.09
N ALA A 175 -8.83 5.91 7.84
CA ALA A 175 -8.22 4.63 7.48
C ALA A 175 -6.75 4.52 7.94
N LEU A 176 -6.06 5.64 8.20
CA LEU A 176 -4.73 5.62 8.80
C LEU A 176 -4.72 4.91 10.16
N THR A 177 -5.83 4.91 10.91
CA THR A 177 -5.90 4.18 12.18
C THR A 177 -5.80 2.67 12.04
N LEU A 178 -6.13 2.13 10.86
CA LEU A 178 -5.94 0.70 10.54
C LEU A 178 -4.46 0.42 10.25
N VAL A 179 -3.78 1.31 9.52
CA VAL A 179 -2.34 1.22 9.24
C VAL A 179 -1.50 1.35 10.51
N GLU A 180 -1.80 2.34 11.34
CA GLU A 180 -1.01 2.69 12.53
C GLU A 180 -1.07 1.63 13.64
N SER A 181 -2.23 1.01 13.84
CA SER A 181 -2.44 0.18 15.03
C SER A 181 -3.41 -0.98 14.84
N ALA A 182 -3.92 -1.20 13.62
CA ALA A 182 -5.11 -2.00 13.40
C ALA A 182 -6.25 -1.59 14.35
N PHE A 183 -6.43 -0.29 14.60
CA PHE A 183 -7.38 0.26 15.56
C PHE A 183 -7.25 -0.30 17.00
N GLU A 184 -6.04 -0.59 17.46
CA GLU A 184 -5.81 -1.02 18.85
C GLU A 184 -5.69 0.19 19.78
N VAL A 185 -6.70 0.37 20.64
CA VAL A 185 -6.85 1.55 21.53
C VAL A 185 -5.70 1.64 22.54
N ARG A 186 -5.18 0.49 22.97
CA ARG A 186 -4.06 0.41 23.93
C ARG A 186 -2.71 0.22 23.26
N ALA A 187 -2.62 0.36 21.93
CA ALA A 187 -1.38 0.17 21.20
C ALA A 187 -0.28 1.08 21.73
N ARG A 188 0.91 0.53 21.89
CA ARG A 188 2.12 1.26 22.28
C ARG A 188 3.30 0.76 21.46
N SER A 189 3.95 1.67 20.74
CA SER A 189 5.18 1.34 20.02
C SER A 189 6.42 1.42 20.92
N PRO A 190 7.52 0.76 20.55
CA PRO A 190 8.82 0.96 21.20
C PRO A 190 9.31 2.41 21.17
N ALA A 191 8.88 3.20 20.19
CA ALA A 191 9.20 4.63 20.07
C ALA A 191 8.32 5.54 20.95
N GLY A 192 7.38 4.97 21.72
CA GLY A 192 6.52 5.72 22.64
C GLY A 192 5.27 6.35 22.00
N ALA A 193 4.94 5.94 20.76
CA ALA A 193 3.66 6.24 20.13
C ALA A 193 2.53 5.47 20.80
N VAL A 194 1.35 6.08 20.96
CA VAL A 194 0.23 5.49 21.71
C VAL A 194 -1.10 5.66 20.98
N GLY A 195 -1.96 4.65 21.13
CA GLY A 195 -3.36 4.66 20.71
C GLY A 195 -3.57 4.42 19.22
N ILE A 196 -4.80 4.60 18.77
CA ILE A 196 -5.22 4.21 17.41
C ILE A 196 -4.50 4.98 16.30
N TRP A 197 -4.05 6.20 16.62
CA TRP A 197 -3.34 7.12 15.72
C TRP A 197 -1.82 7.11 15.92
N GLN A 198 -1.30 6.28 16.84
CA GLN A 198 0.12 6.21 17.19
C GLN A 198 0.76 7.59 17.40
N ILE A 199 0.15 8.42 18.24
CA ILE A 199 0.65 9.77 18.52
C ILE A 199 1.80 9.70 19.51
N VAL A 200 2.95 10.28 19.15
CA VAL A 200 4.12 10.38 20.05
C VAL A 200 3.95 11.51 21.06
N ASP A 201 4.68 11.44 22.19
CA ASP A 201 4.40 12.32 23.33
C ASP A 201 4.57 13.82 23.02
N TRP A 202 5.55 14.22 22.22
CA TRP A 202 5.72 15.64 21.85
C TRP A 202 4.54 16.16 21.00
N GLN A 203 3.96 15.33 20.13
CA GLN A 203 2.75 15.69 19.37
C GLN A 203 1.55 15.79 20.31
N ARG A 204 1.41 14.86 21.27
CA ARG A 204 0.38 14.94 22.31
C ARG A 204 0.49 16.26 23.09
N GLN A 205 1.68 16.65 23.52
CA GLN A 205 1.91 17.92 24.24
C GLN A 205 1.41 19.14 23.44
N ARG A 206 1.56 19.10 22.12
CA ARG A 206 1.18 20.21 21.23
C ARG A 206 -0.30 20.21 20.84
N HIS A 207 -0.90 19.03 20.69
CA HIS A 207 -2.21 18.90 20.03
C HIS A 207 -3.35 18.41 20.93
N MET A 208 -3.03 17.94 22.15
CA MET A 208 -3.99 17.37 23.09
C MET A 208 -3.93 18.05 24.46
N PRO A 209 -5.08 18.37 25.07
CA PRO A 209 -5.10 18.88 26.43
C PRO A 209 -4.61 17.82 27.42
N ARG A 210 -3.87 18.24 28.45
CA ARG A 210 -3.47 17.35 29.54
C ARG A 210 -4.71 16.88 30.31
N ARG A 211 -4.80 15.57 30.57
CA ARG A 211 -5.79 14.99 31.48
C ARG A 211 -5.08 14.41 32.71
N ARG A 212 -5.70 14.56 33.89
CA ARG A 212 -5.08 14.18 35.18
C ARG A 212 -5.06 12.68 35.45
N ARG A 213 -5.99 11.91 34.85
CA ARG A 213 -6.22 10.50 35.20
C ARG A 213 -5.85 9.49 34.10
N GLU A 214 -5.96 9.88 32.84
CA GLU A 214 -5.76 8.97 31.70
C GLU A 214 -4.98 9.67 30.58
N ASP A 215 -4.11 8.94 29.89
CA ASP A 215 -3.42 9.44 28.71
C ASP A 215 -4.44 9.66 27.58
N PRO A 216 -4.66 10.92 27.12
CA PRO A 216 -5.71 11.22 26.15
C PRO A 216 -5.47 10.56 24.78
N ARG A 217 -4.27 10.03 24.52
CA ARG A 217 -3.98 9.24 23.31
C ARG A 217 -4.76 7.92 23.23
N HIS A 218 -5.24 7.40 24.36
CA HIS A 218 -6.10 6.23 24.40
C HIS A 218 -7.57 6.53 24.10
N ASP A 219 -7.98 7.79 24.01
CA ASP A 219 -9.35 8.15 23.61
C ASP A 219 -9.41 8.23 22.07
N PRO A 220 -10.17 7.35 21.38
CA PRO A 220 -10.28 7.35 19.92
C PRO A 220 -10.71 8.69 19.33
N LEU A 221 -11.61 9.42 19.98
CA LEU A 221 -12.16 10.67 19.45
C LEU A 221 -11.21 11.83 19.73
N ALA A 222 -10.68 11.92 20.95
CA ALA A 222 -9.71 12.97 21.29
C ALA A 222 -8.41 12.84 20.47
N SER A 223 -7.92 11.61 20.27
CA SER A 223 -6.76 11.36 19.40
C SER A 223 -7.06 11.66 17.93
N THR A 224 -8.28 11.46 17.46
CA THR A 224 -8.70 11.88 16.11
C THR A 224 -8.67 13.40 15.93
N GLU A 225 -9.10 14.17 16.93
CA GLU A 225 -8.98 15.65 16.88
C GLU A 225 -7.52 16.11 16.80
N ALA A 226 -6.62 15.41 17.50
CA ALA A 226 -5.20 15.69 17.44
C ALA A 226 -4.59 15.32 16.09
N ALA A 227 -4.93 14.14 15.55
CA ALA A 227 -4.51 13.70 14.23
C ALA A 227 -4.97 14.67 13.13
N ALA A 228 -6.21 15.17 13.21
CA ALA A 228 -6.70 16.19 12.28
C ALA A 228 -5.84 17.47 12.31
N LYS A 229 -5.41 17.93 13.50
CA LYS A 229 -4.51 19.09 13.63
C LYS A 229 -3.13 18.82 13.03
N ILE A 230 -2.57 17.63 13.24
CA ILE A 230 -1.26 17.22 12.69
C ILE A 230 -1.33 17.16 11.17
N LEU A 231 -2.33 16.47 10.62
CA LEU A 231 -2.53 16.31 9.17
C LEU A 231 -2.81 17.64 8.48
N ARG A 232 -3.60 18.51 9.11
CA ARG A 232 -3.81 19.88 8.62
C ARG A 232 -2.51 20.69 8.60
N HIS A 233 -1.67 20.56 9.62
CA HIS A 233 -0.37 21.23 9.66
C HIS A 233 0.56 20.72 8.55
N ASN A 234 0.62 19.40 8.34
CA ASN A 234 1.38 18.80 7.25
C ASN A 234 0.90 19.32 5.89
N TYR A 235 -0.41 19.28 5.63
CA TYR A 235 -1.00 19.79 4.40
C TYR A 235 -0.75 21.29 4.22
N GLY A 236 -0.79 22.10 5.29
CA GLY A 236 -0.52 23.53 5.20
C GLY A 236 0.84 23.89 4.60
N LEU A 237 1.84 23.03 4.79
CA LEU A 237 3.22 23.24 4.29
C LEU A 237 3.53 22.45 3.02
N LEU A 238 2.88 21.30 2.83
CA LEU A 238 3.10 20.43 1.68
C LEU A 238 2.16 20.72 0.52
N LYS A 239 0.95 21.19 0.81
CA LYS A 239 -0.15 21.48 -0.12
C LYS A 239 -0.56 20.29 -1.00
N GLU A 240 -0.16 19.09 -0.59
CA GLU A 240 -0.43 17.82 -1.28
C GLU A 240 -0.80 16.76 -0.25
N TRP A 241 -1.96 16.14 -0.40
CA TRP A 241 -2.42 15.09 0.51
C TRP A 241 -1.52 13.85 0.53
N PRO A 242 -1.03 13.33 -0.62
CA PRO A 242 -0.10 12.21 -0.60
C PRO A 242 1.16 12.50 0.24
N LEU A 243 1.72 13.69 0.11
CA LEU A 243 2.87 14.11 0.91
C LEU A 243 2.50 14.35 2.37
N ALA A 244 1.31 14.89 2.66
CA ALA A 244 0.85 15.10 4.04
C ALA A 244 0.66 13.78 4.80
N VAL A 245 0.18 12.74 4.11
CA VAL A 245 0.10 11.36 4.61
C VAL A 245 1.52 10.81 4.84
N MET A 246 2.40 10.87 3.83
CA MET A 246 3.80 10.45 4.00
C MET A 246 4.49 11.15 5.18
N ALA A 247 4.25 12.45 5.36
CA ALA A 247 4.79 13.25 6.46
C ALA A 247 4.23 12.89 7.84
N TYR A 248 3.07 12.24 7.93
CA TYR A 248 2.53 11.76 9.19
C TYR A 248 3.46 10.69 9.80
N HIS A 249 3.98 9.79 8.97
CA HIS A 249 4.92 8.74 9.37
C HIS A 249 6.40 9.17 9.25
N HIS A 250 6.83 9.64 8.08
CA HIS A 250 8.23 10.00 7.82
C HIS A 250 8.65 11.32 8.50
N GLY A 251 7.69 12.06 9.03
CA GLY A 251 7.89 13.39 9.59
C GLY A 251 7.90 14.48 8.53
N LEU A 252 7.38 15.64 8.91
CA LEU A 252 7.25 16.82 8.06
C LEU A 252 8.60 17.32 7.52
N SER A 253 9.61 17.48 8.39
CA SER A 253 10.94 17.96 7.97
C SER A 253 11.64 16.99 7.04
N GLY A 254 11.48 15.68 7.26
CA GLY A 254 12.03 14.64 6.37
C GLY A 254 11.36 14.69 4.99
N THR A 255 10.04 14.84 4.97
CA THR A 255 9.25 14.94 3.74
C THR A 255 9.55 16.22 2.95
N LEU A 256 9.69 17.37 3.63
CA LEU A 256 10.11 18.62 3.00
C LEU A 256 11.51 18.51 2.39
N ARG A 257 12.43 17.81 3.06
CA ARG A 257 13.77 17.53 2.53
C ARG A 257 13.70 16.63 1.30
N ALA A 258 12.92 15.57 1.34
CA ALA A 258 12.71 14.66 0.20
C ALA A 258 12.17 15.43 -1.02
N ARG A 259 11.10 16.21 -0.82
CA ARG A 259 10.49 17.09 -1.83
C ARG A 259 11.52 18.06 -2.42
N SER A 260 12.31 18.70 -1.56
CA SER A 260 13.31 19.69 -1.98
C SER A 260 14.46 19.06 -2.78
N GLN A 261 15.00 17.93 -2.33
CA GLN A 261 16.12 17.25 -3.00
C GLN A 261 15.72 16.61 -4.34
N VAL A 262 14.51 16.05 -4.43
CA VAL A 262 13.98 15.51 -5.69
C VAL A 262 13.44 16.61 -6.61
N GLY A 263 13.05 17.76 -6.06
CA GLY A 263 12.48 18.87 -6.83
C GLY A 263 11.08 18.58 -7.37
N SER A 264 10.27 17.79 -6.65
CA SER A 264 8.97 17.31 -7.14
C SER A 264 7.93 17.26 -6.04
N ASN A 265 6.68 17.64 -6.36
CA ASN A 265 5.51 17.41 -5.50
C ASN A 265 4.86 16.03 -5.74
N ASP A 266 5.22 15.34 -6.83
CA ASP A 266 4.71 14.01 -7.13
C ASP A 266 5.34 12.97 -6.19
N ILE A 267 4.48 12.35 -5.38
CA ILE A 267 4.87 11.31 -4.42
C ILE A 267 5.53 10.11 -5.10
N ALA A 268 5.07 9.71 -6.28
CA ALA A 268 5.66 8.57 -6.98
C ALA A 268 7.10 8.89 -7.39
N HIS A 269 7.33 10.11 -7.86
CA HIS A 269 8.67 10.58 -8.21
C HIS A 269 9.60 10.62 -6.99
N ILE A 270 9.09 11.08 -5.83
CA ILE A 270 9.86 11.09 -4.58
C ILE A 270 10.19 9.67 -4.10
N VAL A 271 9.23 8.76 -4.09
CA VAL A 271 9.42 7.37 -3.63
C VAL A 271 10.49 6.65 -4.46
N GLU A 272 10.55 6.92 -5.75
CA GLU A 272 11.52 6.31 -6.67
C GLU A 272 12.93 6.92 -6.57
N ASN A 273 13.04 8.23 -6.32
CA ASN A 273 14.30 8.96 -6.53
C ASN A 273 14.94 9.50 -5.25
N TYR A 274 14.26 9.44 -4.10
CA TYR A 274 14.84 9.83 -2.82
C TYR A 274 15.39 8.62 -2.06
N ASP A 275 16.69 8.64 -1.72
CA ASP A 275 17.35 7.56 -0.95
C ASP A 275 17.96 8.10 0.37
N GLY A 276 17.18 8.89 1.11
CA GLY A 276 17.59 9.38 2.42
C GLY A 276 17.83 8.26 3.44
N PRO A 277 18.73 8.43 4.42
CA PRO A 277 19.09 7.38 5.39
C PRO A 277 17.92 6.91 6.24
N LEU A 278 16.94 7.78 6.52
CA LEU A 278 15.71 7.44 7.25
C LEU A 278 14.54 7.08 6.34
N PHE A 279 14.68 7.24 5.01
CA PHE A 279 13.63 6.96 4.04
C PHE A 279 13.68 5.50 3.56
N LYS A 280 13.52 4.61 4.54
CA LYS A 280 13.56 3.15 4.32
C LYS A 280 12.18 2.61 3.96
N PHE A 281 12.06 1.29 3.82
CA PHE A 281 10.88 0.56 3.36
C PHE A 281 9.54 1.12 3.87
N ALA A 282 9.36 1.25 5.18
CA ALA A 282 8.12 1.77 5.76
C ALA A 282 7.80 3.21 5.30
N SER A 283 8.80 4.10 5.27
CA SER A 283 8.56 5.48 4.82
C SER A 283 8.22 5.56 3.32
N ARG A 284 8.83 4.72 2.49
CA ARG A 284 8.55 4.65 1.04
C ARG A 284 7.13 4.16 0.75
N ASN A 285 6.59 3.30 1.62
CA ASN A 285 5.33 2.61 1.42
C ASN A 285 4.15 3.20 2.18
N TYR A 286 4.36 4.11 3.12
CA TYR A 286 3.29 4.57 4.01
C TYR A 286 2.05 5.13 3.29
N TYR A 287 2.24 5.82 2.16
CA TYR A 287 1.11 6.30 1.36
C TYR A 287 0.35 5.16 0.67
N THR A 288 1.06 4.15 0.17
CA THR A 288 0.44 3.01 -0.53
C THR A 288 -0.19 2.02 0.45
N GLU A 289 0.35 1.90 1.68
CA GLU A 289 -0.29 1.27 2.84
C GLU A 289 -1.63 1.95 3.15
N PHE A 290 -1.66 3.28 3.23
CA PHE A 290 -2.89 4.03 3.44
C PHE A 290 -3.94 3.79 2.34
N LEU A 291 -3.54 3.89 1.06
CA LEU A 291 -4.45 3.63 -0.06
C LEU A 291 -5.02 2.20 0.00
N ALA A 292 -4.18 1.20 0.25
CA ALA A 292 -4.60 -0.18 0.38
C ALA A 292 -5.59 -0.37 1.55
N ALA A 293 -5.29 0.21 2.72
CA ALA A 293 -6.16 0.14 3.88
C ALA A 293 -7.53 0.80 3.60
N LEU A 294 -7.55 1.96 2.95
CA LEU A 294 -8.78 2.65 2.57
C LEU A 294 -9.63 1.80 1.62
N GLU A 295 -9.03 1.27 0.54
CA GLU A 295 -9.73 0.43 -0.44
C GLU A 295 -10.30 -0.84 0.19
N VAL A 296 -9.54 -1.51 1.06
CA VAL A 296 -10.02 -2.70 1.78
C VAL A 296 -11.17 -2.33 2.73
N ALA A 297 -11.07 -1.22 3.45
CA ALA A 297 -12.04 -0.78 4.46
C ALA A 297 -13.37 -0.24 3.90
N GLU A 298 -13.36 0.34 2.70
CA GLU A 298 -14.55 0.85 2.00
C GLU A 298 -15.23 -0.21 1.12
N GLY A 299 -14.76 -1.46 1.16
CA GLY A 299 -15.47 -2.59 0.56
C GLY A 299 -15.02 -2.96 -0.85
N GLU A 300 -14.03 -2.28 -1.43
CA GLU A 300 -13.34 -2.78 -2.63
C GLU A 300 -12.51 -4.06 -2.35
N GLY A 301 -12.50 -4.54 -1.10
CA GLY A 301 -11.85 -5.79 -0.69
C GLY A 301 -12.59 -6.63 0.35
N MET A 302 -13.82 -6.29 0.75
CA MET A 302 -14.49 -6.95 1.90
C MET A 302 -15.56 -7.98 1.55
N ASN A 303 -15.96 -8.06 0.28
CA ASN A 303 -16.89 -9.09 -0.20
C ASN A 303 -16.20 -10.38 -0.67
N ARG A 304 -15.11 -10.81 -0.02
CA ARG A 304 -14.65 -12.21 -0.14
C ARG A 304 -13.77 -12.70 1.03
N PRO A 305 -14.22 -13.65 1.86
CA PRO A 305 -13.35 -14.35 2.80
C PRO A 305 -12.28 -15.23 2.09
N PRO A 306 -11.23 -15.65 2.83
CA PRO A 306 -10.02 -16.28 2.30
C PRO A 306 -10.28 -17.76 2.01
N ALA A 307 -10.83 -18.04 0.84
CA ALA A 307 -10.58 -19.30 0.17
C ALA A 307 -9.80 -18.95 -1.09
N ALA A 308 -8.82 -19.78 -1.46
CA ALA A 308 -8.28 -19.77 -2.80
C ALA A 308 -9.46 -19.75 -3.77
N THR A 309 -9.78 -18.60 -4.33
CA THR A 309 -11.01 -18.48 -5.10
C THR A 309 -10.84 -19.33 -6.35
N PRO A 310 -11.66 -20.39 -6.55
CA PRO A 310 -11.88 -20.85 -7.91
C PRO A 310 -12.48 -19.68 -8.72
N PRO A 311 -12.32 -19.68 -10.06
CA PRO A 311 -12.98 -18.68 -10.90
C PRO A 311 -14.45 -18.57 -10.47
N PRO A 312 -15.04 -17.36 -10.39
CA PRO A 312 -16.47 -17.23 -10.17
C PRO A 312 -17.17 -18.14 -11.18
N SER A 313 -18.07 -18.99 -10.69
CA SER A 313 -18.78 -19.95 -11.52
C SER A 313 -19.46 -19.22 -12.67
N ALA A 314 -19.11 -19.65 -13.88
CA ALA A 314 -19.92 -19.68 -15.11
C ALA A 314 -20.81 -18.46 -15.48
N SER A 315 -20.49 -17.21 -15.10
CA SER A 315 -21.20 -16.02 -15.61
C SER A 315 -20.47 -15.28 -16.73
N GLY A 316 -19.27 -15.72 -17.12
CA GLY A 316 -18.58 -15.26 -18.34
C GLY A 316 -18.11 -13.80 -18.35
N ARG A 317 -18.11 -13.10 -17.20
CA ARG A 317 -17.79 -11.65 -17.12
C ARG A 317 -16.57 -11.28 -16.27
N ALA A 318 -15.91 -12.23 -15.61
CA ALA A 318 -14.75 -11.93 -14.78
C ALA A 318 -13.48 -11.72 -15.63
N PHE A 319 -12.64 -10.75 -15.22
CA PHE A 319 -11.34 -10.47 -15.82
C PHE A 319 -10.21 -10.84 -14.86
N VAL A 320 -9.05 -11.21 -15.42
CA VAL A 320 -7.85 -11.53 -14.64
C VAL A 320 -6.81 -10.43 -14.82
N GLY A 321 -6.43 -9.75 -13.74
CA GLY A 321 -5.35 -8.77 -13.67
C GLY A 321 -4.00 -9.38 -13.33
N SER A 322 -2.93 -8.73 -13.80
CA SER A 322 -1.54 -8.99 -13.40
C SER A 322 -1.00 -7.83 -12.58
N VAL A 323 -0.63 -8.07 -11.32
CA VAL A 323 -0.01 -7.06 -10.44
C VAL A 323 1.30 -6.51 -11.03
N THR A 324 1.99 -7.29 -11.86
CA THR A 324 3.25 -6.88 -12.50
C THR A 324 3.04 -5.98 -13.70
N SER A 325 2.16 -6.34 -14.63
CA SER A 325 1.99 -5.59 -15.88
C SER A 325 0.91 -4.53 -15.82
N HIS A 326 0.10 -4.51 -14.75
CA HIS A 326 -1.13 -3.73 -14.59
C HIS A 326 -2.09 -3.90 -15.77
N LYS A 327 -2.01 -5.06 -16.45
CA LYS A 327 -2.94 -5.43 -17.51
C LYS A 327 -4.01 -6.35 -16.97
N TYR A 328 -5.24 -6.15 -17.42
CA TYR A 328 -6.33 -7.12 -17.22
C TYR A 328 -6.64 -7.86 -18.52
N HIS A 329 -7.07 -9.11 -18.37
CA HIS A 329 -7.18 -10.11 -19.42
C HIS A 329 -8.54 -10.80 -19.36
N ARG A 330 -9.03 -11.32 -20.50
CA ARG A 330 -10.04 -12.37 -20.47
C ARG A 330 -9.43 -13.64 -19.85
N PRO A 331 -10.17 -14.44 -19.06
CA PRO A 331 -9.63 -15.65 -18.42
C PRO A 331 -9.01 -16.65 -19.40
N SER A 332 -9.48 -16.68 -20.66
CA SER A 332 -8.98 -17.52 -21.74
C SER A 332 -7.72 -16.98 -22.44
N CYS A 333 -7.23 -15.79 -22.09
CA CYS A 333 -6.05 -15.21 -22.74
C CYS A 333 -4.80 -16.05 -22.44
N ARG A 334 -3.99 -16.33 -23.47
CA ARG A 334 -2.74 -17.11 -23.32
C ARG A 334 -1.81 -16.57 -22.22
N TRP A 335 -1.74 -15.25 -22.07
CA TRP A 335 -0.91 -14.58 -21.07
C TRP A 335 -1.35 -14.85 -19.63
N VAL A 336 -2.61 -15.22 -19.40
CA VAL A 336 -3.11 -15.55 -18.05
C VAL A 336 -2.39 -16.76 -17.47
N ARG A 337 -1.96 -17.70 -18.32
CA ARG A 337 -1.18 -18.87 -17.88
C ARG A 337 0.17 -18.47 -17.30
N ASP A 338 0.75 -17.40 -17.84
CA ASP A 338 2.07 -16.89 -17.45
C ASP A 338 2.01 -15.95 -16.24
N ILE A 339 0.83 -15.44 -15.86
CA ILE A 339 0.68 -14.66 -14.62
C ILE A 339 0.80 -15.62 -13.44
N GLN A 340 1.74 -15.38 -12.55
CA GLN A 340 1.90 -16.13 -11.31
C GLN A 340 0.61 -16.07 -10.47
N ARG A 341 0.15 -17.20 -9.91
CA ARG A 341 -1.14 -17.28 -9.20
C ARG A 341 -1.31 -16.22 -8.12
N VAL A 342 -0.26 -15.97 -7.35
CA VAL A 342 -0.26 -14.97 -6.27
C VAL A 342 -0.35 -13.53 -6.78
N LYS A 343 0.02 -13.30 -8.05
CA LYS A 343 -0.04 -11.98 -8.72
C LYS A 343 -1.30 -11.83 -9.60
N ARG A 344 -2.24 -12.79 -9.53
CA ARG A 344 -3.52 -12.71 -10.23
C ARG A 344 -4.55 -12.01 -9.36
N LEU A 345 -5.16 -10.98 -9.92
CA LEU A 345 -6.35 -10.35 -9.34
C LEU A 345 -7.55 -10.69 -10.22
N TRP A 346 -8.72 -10.84 -9.60
CA TRP A 346 -9.96 -11.04 -10.35
C TRP A 346 -10.81 -9.78 -10.22
N PHE A 347 -11.27 -9.27 -11.36
CA PHE A 347 -12.21 -8.16 -11.43
C PHE A 347 -13.56 -8.69 -11.90
N ALA A 348 -14.65 -8.22 -11.30
CA ALA A 348 -16.01 -8.52 -11.71
C ALA A 348 -16.39 -7.79 -13.01
N SER A 349 -15.76 -6.66 -13.32
CA SER A 349 -16.00 -5.89 -14.54
C SER A 349 -14.73 -5.20 -15.08
N ALA A 350 -14.78 -4.74 -16.33
CA ALA A 350 -13.72 -3.95 -16.94
C ALA A 350 -13.62 -2.55 -16.31
N GLU A 351 -14.75 -2.03 -15.82
CA GLU A 351 -14.83 -0.77 -15.09
C GLU A 351 -14.12 -0.87 -13.73
N GLU A 352 -14.32 -1.96 -12.99
CA GLU A 352 -13.58 -2.22 -11.74
C GLU A 352 -12.06 -2.30 -12.00
N ALA A 353 -11.65 -2.99 -13.06
CA ALA A 353 -10.24 -3.08 -13.44
C ALA A 353 -9.67 -1.68 -13.76
N ALA A 354 -10.38 -0.88 -14.56
CA ALA A 354 -9.97 0.47 -14.93
C ALA A 354 -9.91 1.40 -13.71
N HIS A 355 -10.91 1.33 -12.81
CA HIS A 355 -10.91 2.09 -11.55
C HIS A 355 -9.70 1.73 -10.68
N ARG A 356 -9.29 0.46 -10.70
CA ARG A 356 -8.07 -0.01 -10.01
C ARG A 356 -6.77 0.31 -10.73
N GLY A 357 -6.81 1.06 -11.84
CA GLY A 357 -5.64 1.49 -12.60
C GLY A 357 -5.13 0.46 -13.61
N TYR A 358 -5.90 -0.58 -13.91
CA TYR A 358 -5.51 -1.62 -14.86
C TYR A 358 -5.95 -1.27 -16.28
N VAL A 359 -5.07 -1.53 -17.24
CA VAL A 359 -5.33 -1.31 -18.67
C VAL A 359 -5.66 -2.62 -19.39
N PRO A 360 -6.51 -2.61 -20.44
CA PRO A 360 -6.88 -3.83 -21.13
C PRO A 360 -5.67 -4.43 -21.86
N CYS A 361 -5.54 -5.76 -21.79
CA CYS A 361 -4.55 -6.48 -22.59
C CYS A 361 -4.81 -6.29 -24.10
N GLY A 362 -3.81 -5.77 -24.82
CA GLY A 362 -3.91 -5.53 -26.26
C GLY A 362 -4.19 -6.77 -27.11
N LEU A 363 -3.82 -7.97 -26.63
CA LEU A 363 -4.05 -9.23 -27.33
C LEU A 363 -5.51 -9.71 -27.22
N CYS A 364 -6.05 -9.82 -26.01
CA CYS A 364 -7.40 -10.35 -25.81
C CYS A 364 -8.50 -9.27 -25.76
N ARG A 365 -8.11 -7.99 -25.82
CA ARG A 365 -8.96 -6.79 -25.86
C ARG A 365 -10.23 -6.94 -24.99
N PRO A 366 -10.05 -7.20 -23.68
CA PRO A 366 -11.19 -7.34 -22.77
C PRO A 366 -11.98 -6.01 -22.74
N GLY A 367 -13.32 -6.09 -22.78
CA GLY A 367 -14.19 -4.90 -22.75
C GLY A 367 -14.62 -4.34 -24.11
N ARG A 368 -13.98 -4.70 -25.24
CA ARG A 368 -14.57 -4.43 -26.58
C ARG A 368 -15.74 -5.39 -26.82
N LYS A 369 -16.92 -4.86 -27.20
CA LYS A 369 -17.98 -5.66 -27.81
C LYS A 369 -17.38 -6.34 -29.04
N VAL A 370 -17.51 -7.67 -29.12
CA VAL A 370 -17.20 -8.39 -30.36
C VAL A 370 -18.29 -7.97 -31.34
N GLU A 371 -17.94 -7.15 -32.35
CA GLU A 371 -18.81 -7.01 -33.52
C GLU A 371 -18.95 -8.41 -34.10
N ARG A 372 -20.15 -8.99 -33.98
CA ARG A 372 -20.47 -10.21 -34.72
C ARG A 372 -20.51 -9.75 -36.17
N GLU A 373 -19.51 -10.14 -36.96
CA GLU A 373 -19.64 -10.11 -38.42
C GLU A 373 -20.94 -10.83 -38.74
N GLY A 374 -21.93 -10.07 -39.21
CA GLY A 374 -23.20 -10.62 -39.65
C GLY A 374 -22.94 -11.59 -40.81
N PRO A 375 -23.81 -12.59 -41.01
CA PRO A 375 -23.65 -13.51 -42.11
C PRO A 375 -23.62 -12.72 -43.42
N VAL A 376 -22.55 -12.93 -44.20
CA VAL A 376 -22.45 -12.43 -45.57
C VAL A 376 -23.58 -13.09 -46.34
N SER A 377 -24.65 -12.33 -46.60
CA SER A 377 -25.70 -12.72 -47.52
C SER A 377 -25.12 -12.61 -48.92
N VAL A 378 -24.64 -13.72 -49.46
CA VAL A 378 -24.40 -13.84 -50.90
C VAL A 378 -25.79 -14.00 -51.52
N ALA A 379 -26.34 -12.91 -52.05
CA ALA A 379 -27.52 -12.96 -52.89
C ALA A 379 -27.15 -13.66 -54.21
N GLY A 380 -27.85 -14.75 -54.49
CA GLY A 380 -27.80 -15.46 -55.77
C GLY A 380 -28.51 -14.67 -56.87
N GLU A 381 -28.18 -15.09 -58.10
CA GLU A 381 -28.63 -14.64 -59.42
C GLU A 381 -30.13 -14.47 -59.61
#